data_AF-A0A9K3HHY9-F1
#
_entry.id   AF-A0A9K3HHY9-F1
#
_cell.length_a   1.000
_cell.length_b   1.000
_cell.length_c   1.000
_cell.angle_alpha   90.00
_cell.angle_beta   90.00
_cell.angle_gamma   90.00
#
_symmetry.space_group_name_H-M   'P 1'
#
loop_
_entity.id
_entity.type
_entity.pdbx_description
1 polymer ?
#
loop_
_entity_poly.entity_id
_entity_poly.type
_entity_poly.pdbx_seq_one_letter_code
_entity_poly.pdbx_strand_id
1 'polypeptide(L)'
;MLWLKDCGTISVANSILNSDELDETVAHLLVAACNDGYAQGYSECSQHVVNALQVDWDTSRSATHGADTEAALAAAKTQFNTFQLPVMDLVIVALQSEDFLTQLREVFPNREDDDDEDLD
;
A
#
# COMPACT_ATOMS: atom_id res chain seq x y z
N MET A 1 -10.59 16.68 -25.51
CA MET A 1 -10.39 15.22 -25.37
C MET A 1 -9.01 14.72 -25.81
N LEU A 2 -8.27 15.42 -26.68
CA LEU A 2 -6.96 14.96 -27.19
C LEU A 2 -5.97 14.63 -26.04
N TRP A 3 -5.80 15.54 -25.08
CA TRP A 3 -4.99 15.33 -23.87
C TRP A 3 -5.35 14.04 -23.10
N LEU A 4 -6.63 13.81 -22.79
CA LEU A 4 -7.07 12.65 -22.00
C LEU A 4 -6.73 11.32 -22.70
N LYS A 5 -6.82 11.31 -24.04
CA LYS A 5 -6.51 10.15 -24.87
C LYS A 5 -5.00 9.91 -25.00
N ASP A 6 -4.22 10.98 -25.08
CA ASP A 6 -2.79 10.89 -25.38
C ASP A 6 -1.95 10.64 -24.11
N CYS A 7 -2.33 11.23 -22.98
CA CYS A 7 -1.54 11.17 -21.74
C CYS A 7 -2.38 11.23 -20.45
N GLY A 8 -3.52 11.93 -20.43
CA GLY A 8 -4.25 12.19 -19.18
C GLY A 8 -4.73 10.94 -18.44
N THR A 9 -5.14 9.89 -19.17
CA THR A 9 -5.51 8.60 -18.54
C THR A 9 -4.31 7.95 -17.84
N ILE A 10 -3.12 8.04 -18.44
CA ILE A 10 -1.89 7.50 -17.87
C ILE A 10 -1.44 8.34 -16.67
N SER A 11 -1.53 9.67 -16.75
CA SER A 11 -1.20 10.57 -15.64
C SER A 11 -2.05 10.30 -14.39
N VAL A 12 -3.37 10.14 -14.57
CA VAL A 12 -4.30 9.79 -13.48
C VAL A 12 -3.95 8.42 -12.90
N ALA A 13 -3.76 7.40 -13.75
CA ALA A 13 -3.44 6.05 -13.29
C ALA A 13 -2.11 6.01 -12.52
N ASN A 14 -1.07 6.69 -13.02
CA ASN A 14 0.22 6.77 -12.36
C ASN A 14 0.15 7.49 -11.01
N SER A 15 -0.68 8.52 -10.88
CA SER A 15 -0.85 9.23 -9.61
C SER A 15 -1.52 8.37 -8.55
N ILE A 16 -2.41 7.46 -8.96
CA ILE A 16 -3.05 6.47 -8.07
C ILE A 16 -2.07 5.35 -7.71
N LEU A 17 -1.39 4.76 -8.70
CA LEU A 17 -0.52 3.59 -8.52
C LEU A 17 0.80 3.91 -7.83
N ASN A 18 1.28 5.15 -7.95
CA ASN A 18 2.53 5.61 -7.33
C ASN A 18 2.28 6.60 -6.18
N SER A 19 1.10 6.56 -5.55
CA SER A 19 0.84 7.33 -4.33
C SER A 19 1.70 6.78 -3.19
N ASP A 20 2.44 7.68 -2.53
CA ASP A 20 3.24 7.34 -1.36
C ASP A 20 2.37 6.74 -0.25
N GLU A 21 1.14 7.23 -0.09
CA GLU A 21 0.20 6.73 0.92
C GLU A 21 -0.25 5.28 0.63
N LEU A 22 -0.38 4.89 -0.65
CA LEU A 22 -0.61 3.49 -1.01
C LEU A 22 0.62 2.64 -0.68
N ASP A 23 1.82 3.11 -1.03
CA ASP A 23 3.06 2.39 -0.80
C ASP A 23 3.29 2.15 0.70
N GLU A 24 3.11 3.19 1.53
CA GLU A 24 3.21 3.10 2.99
C GLU A 24 2.20 2.10 3.57
N THR A 25 0.95 2.13 3.11
CA THR A 25 -0.09 1.22 3.60
C THR A 25 0.20 -0.23 3.20
N VAL A 26 0.69 -0.46 1.98
CA VAL A 26 1.11 -1.79 1.52
C VAL A 26 2.33 -2.27 2.29
N ALA A 27 3.34 -1.41 2.50
CA ALA A 27 4.54 -1.73 3.27
C ALA A 27 4.17 -2.13 4.71
N HIS A 28 3.28 -1.39 5.35
CA HIS A 28 2.79 -1.72 6.69
C HIS A 28 2.09 -3.09 6.72
N LEU A 29 1.22 -3.37 5.75
CA LEU A 29 0.56 -4.67 5.62
C LEU A 29 1.55 -5.82 5.42
N LEU A 30 2.56 -5.63 4.57
CA LEU A 30 3.60 -6.63 4.31
C LEU A 30 4.40 -6.93 5.58
N VAL A 31 4.82 -5.92 6.32
CA VAL A 31 5.55 -6.11 7.59
C VAL A 31 4.69 -6.88 8.60
N ALA A 32 3.42 -6.51 8.75
CA ALA A 32 2.50 -7.21 9.65
C ALA A 32 2.31 -8.69 9.24
N ALA A 33 2.16 -8.95 7.94
CA ALA A 33 2.01 -10.30 7.40
C ALA A 33 3.28 -11.14 7.61
N CYS A 34 4.47 -10.56 7.40
CA CYS A 34 5.73 -11.24 7.67
C CYS A 34 5.88 -11.59 9.15
N ASN A 35 5.59 -10.66 10.05
CA ASN A 35 5.68 -10.90 11.50
C ASN A 35 4.75 -12.03 11.94
N ASP A 36 3.51 -12.05 11.43
CA ASP A 36 2.57 -13.12 11.73
C ASP A 36 3.03 -14.47 11.17
N GLY A 37 3.52 -14.49 9.93
CA GLY A 37 4.13 -15.68 9.33
C GLY A 37 5.33 -16.21 10.13
N TYR A 38 6.18 -15.33 10.67
CA TYR A 38 7.28 -15.74 11.55
C TYR A 38 6.77 -16.36 12.84
N ALA A 39 5.76 -15.76 13.49
CA ALA A 39 5.17 -16.31 14.70
C ALA A 39 4.58 -17.71 14.48
N GLN A 40 3.81 -17.87 13.39
CA GLN A 40 3.25 -19.17 13.00
C GLN A 40 4.35 -20.20 12.69
N GLY A 41 5.37 -19.80 11.93
CA GLY A 41 6.50 -20.67 11.58
C GLY A 41 7.31 -21.13 12.80
N TYR A 42 7.56 -20.24 13.77
CA TYR A 42 8.20 -20.63 15.03
C TYR A 42 7.33 -21.58 15.85
N SER A 43 6.01 -21.36 15.88
CA SER A 43 5.07 -22.26 16.55
C SER A 43 5.13 -23.66 15.94
N GLU A 44 5.03 -23.78 14.61
CA GLU A 44 5.13 -25.05 13.91
C GLU A 44 6.48 -25.75 14.15
N CYS A 45 7.59 -25.01 14.05
CA CYS A 45 8.92 -25.55 14.34
C CYS A 45 9.04 -26.05 15.78
N SER A 46 8.51 -25.30 16.75
CA SER A 46 8.54 -25.70 18.16
C SER A 46 7.80 -27.03 18.37
N GLN A 47 6.64 -27.19 17.73
CA GLN A 47 5.86 -28.42 17.80
C GLN A 47 6.61 -29.61 17.20
N HIS A 48 7.29 -29.41 16.06
CA HIS A 48 8.12 -30.45 15.46
C HIS A 48 9.30 -30.87 16.35
N VAL A 49 9.97 -29.92 17.01
CA VAL A 49 11.08 -30.20 17.94
C VAL A 49 10.59 -30.99 19.15
N VAL A 50 9.49 -30.56 19.77
CA VAL A 50 8.86 -31.27 20.90
C VAL A 50 8.53 -32.71 20.50
N ASN A 51 7.92 -32.89 19.33
CA ASN A 51 7.52 -34.22 18.85
C ASN A 51 8.73 -35.12 18.51
N ALA A 52 9.75 -34.59 17.86
CA ALA A 52 10.90 -35.38 17.40
C ALA A 52 11.86 -35.74 18.54
N LEU A 53 12.13 -34.78 19.44
CA LEU A 53 13.15 -34.93 20.47
C LEU A 53 12.57 -35.27 21.85
N GLN A 54 11.24 -35.17 22.02
CA GLN A 54 10.56 -35.41 23.30
C GLN A 54 11.11 -34.52 24.43
N VAL A 55 11.45 -33.27 24.09
CA VAL A 55 11.94 -32.24 25.02
C VAL A 55 10.91 -31.13 25.17
N ASP A 56 10.97 -30.41 26.29
CA ASP A 56 10.21 -29.18 26.47
C ASP A 56 10.88 -28.06 25.66
N TRP A 57 10.14 -27.54 24.67
CA TRP A 57 10.59 -26.49 23.77
C TRP A 57 9.42 -25.62 23.37
N ASP A 58 9.58 -24.30 23.46
CA ASP A 58 8.54 -23.33 23.18
C ASP A 58 9.04 -22.20 22.25
N THR A 59 8.22 -21.16 22.09
CA THR A 59 8.55 -19.98 21.29
C THR A 59 9.16 -18.85 22.11
N SER A 60 9.58 -19.07 23.37
CA SER A 60 10.13 -18.02 24.26
C SER A 60 11.35 -17.28 23.70
N ARG A 61 12.06 -17.93 22.77
CA ARG A 61 13.26 -17.38 22.11
C ARG A 61 12.98 -16.80 20.73
N SER A 62 11.73 -16.79 20.26
CA SER A 62 11.41 -16.21 18.96
C SER A 62 11.43 -14.68 19.01
N ALA A 63 11.73 -14.06 17.86
CA ALA A 63 11.65 -12.61 17.72
C ALA A 63 10.22 -12.05 17.88
N THR A 64 9.21 -12.91 17.75
CA THR A 64 7.79 -12.58 17.88
C THR A 64 7.20 -12.99 19.23
N HIS A 65 8.03 -13.41 20.19
CA HIS A 65 7.55 -13.88 21.47
C HIS A 65 6.77 -12.79 22.23
N GLY A 66 5.56 -13.11 22.67
CA GLY A 66 4.67 -12.19 23.39
C GLY A 66 4.02 -11.10 22.53
N ALA A 67 4.27 -11.08 21.22
CA ALA A 67 3.59 -10.18 20.29
C ALA A 67 2.28 -10.79 19.79
N ASP A 68 1.22 -9.98 19.74
CA ASP A 68 -0.05 -10.35 19.11
C ASP A 68 0.02 -10.01 17.61
N THR A 69 0.74 -10.85 16.86
CA THR A 69 0.97 -10.64 15.43
C THR A 69 -0.30 -10.85 14.60
N GLU A 70 -1.21 -11.71 15.06
CA GLU A 70 -2.48 -11.97 14.39
C GLU A 70 -3.38 -10.72 14.45
N ALA A 71 -3.52 -10.12 15.63
CA ALA A 71 -4.28 -8.88 15.77
C ALA A 71 -3.64 -7.72 14.98
N ALA A 72 -2.31 -7.62 14.99
CA ALA A 72 -1.60 -6.61 14.19
C ALA A 72 -1.86 -6.76 12.68
N LEU A 73 -1.81 -7.99 12.16
CA LEU A 73 -2.15 -8.29 10.77
C LEU A 73 -3.62 -8.00 10.46
N ALA A 74 -4.54 -8.35 11.36
CA ALA A 74 -5.97 -8.06 11.20
C ALA A 74 -6.24 -6.54 11.15
N ALA A 75 -5.56 -5.76 11.98
CA ALA A 75 -5.63 -4.31 11.99
C ALA A 75 -5.07 -3.72 10.68
N ALA A 76 -3.90 -4.17 10.24
CA ALA A 76 -3.29 -3.72 8.98
C ALA A 76 -4.16 -4.05 7.75
N LYS A 77 -4.78 -5.24 7.71
CA LYS A 77 -5.75 -5.61 6.67
C LYS A 77 -6.98 -4.70 6.68
N THR A 78 -7.50 -4.40 7.86
CA THR A 78 -8.64 -3.49 8.00
C THR A 78 -8.28 -2.10 7.48
N GLN A 79 -7.11 -1.59 7.86
CA GLN A 79 -6.59 -0.31 7.38
C GLN A 79 -6.50 -0.31 5.85
N PHE A 80 -5.81 -1.29 5.25
CA PHE A 80 -5.67 -1.38 3.79
C PHE A 80 -7.02 -1.50 3.06
N ASN A 81 -7.95 -2.32 3.55
CA ASN A 81 -9.24 -2.52 2.89
C ASN A 81 -10.19 -1.32 3.01
N THR A 82 -10.01 -0.48 4.02
CA THR A 82 -10.81 0.74 4.24
C THR A 82 -10.09 2.00 3.78
N PHE A 83 -8.86 1.86 3.28
CA PHE A 83 -8.02 2.96 2.85
C PHE A 83 -8.63 3.67 1.65
N GLN A 84 -8.73 5.00 1.75
CA GLN A 84 -9.17 5.86 0.67
C GLN A 84 -8.00 6.71 0.22
N LEU A 85 -7.70 6.62 -1.07
CA LEU A 85 -6.62 7.39 -1.68
C LEU A 85 -7.06 8.84 -1.88
N PRO A 86 -6.36 9.84 -1.31
CA PRO A 86 -6.72 11.25 -1.49
C PRO A 86 -6.82 11.66 -2.96
N VAL A 87 -5.95 11.10 -3.81
CA VAL A 87 -5.96 11.33 -5.26
C VAL A 87 -7.26 10.86 -5.94
N MET A 88 -7.93 9.83 -5.41
CA MET A 88 -9.23 9.37 -5.93
C MET A 88 -10.33 10.40 -5.68
N ASP A 89 -10.30 11.08 -4.52
CA ASP A 89 -11.26 12.15 -4.22
C ASP A 89 -11.06 13.34 -5.16
N LEU A 90 -9.82 13.71 -5.48
CA LEU A 90 -9.52 14.76 -6.45
C LEU A 90 -10.06 14.43 -7.85
N VAL A 91 -9.92 13.17 -8.29
CA VAL A 91 -10.50 12.70 -9.56
C VAL A 91 -12.03 12.80 -9.53
N ILE A 92 -12.67 12.35 -8.45
CA ILE A 92 -14.12 12.38 -8.31
C ILE A 92 -14.64 13.82 -8.35
N VAL A 93 -14.00 14.74 -7.63
CA VAL A 93 -14.36 16.16 -7.62
C VAL A 93 -14.19 16.76 -9.02
N ALA A 94 -13.07 16.48 -9.70
CA ALA A 94 -12.83 16.98 -11.05
C ALA A 94 -13.90 16.51 -12.05
N LEU A 95 -14.32 15.24 -11.96
CA LEU A 95 -15.35 14.65 -12.83
C LEU A 95 -16.76 15.22 -12.60
N GLN A 96 -17.01 15.91 -11.49
CA GLN A 96 -18.29 16.57 -11.22
C GLN A 96 -18.42 17.95 -11.88
N SER A 97 -17.32 18.51 -12.39
CA SER A 97 -17.30 19.81 -13.04
C SER A 97 -17.80 19.74 -14.49
N GLU A 98 -18.46 20.82 -14.94
CA GLU A 98 -18.82 20.99 -16.37
C GLU A 98 -17.58 21.04 -17.27
N ASP A 99 -16.44 21.47 -16.72
CA ASP A 99 -15.13 21.49 -17.40
C ASP A 99 -14.13 20.54 -16.75
N PHE A 100 -14.55 19.29 -16.58
CA PHE A 100 -13.75 18.23 -15.94
C PHE A 100 -12.37 18.02 -16.59
N LEU A 101 -12.22 18.29 -17.89
CA LEU A 101 -10.94 18.14 -18.60
C LEU A 101 -9.91 19.15 -18.11
N THR A 102 -10.32 20.40 -17.90
CA THR A 102 -9.43 21.44 -17.37
C THR A 102 -9.06 21.13 -15.92
N GLN A 103 -10.02 20.73 -15.09
CA GLN A 103 -9.74 20.37 -13.69
C GLN A 103 -8.83 19.15 -13.57
N LEU A 104 -9.06 18.09 -14.35
CA LEU A 104 -8.17 16.93 -14.35
C LEU A 104 -6.76 17.30 -14.81
N ARG A 105 -6.62 18.21 -15.78
CA ARG A 105 -5.29 18.65 -16.25
C ARG A 105 -4.57 19.52 -15.21
N GLU A 106 -5.29 20.31 -14.44
CA GLU A 106 -4.74 21.10 -13.33
C GLU A 106 -4.23 20.19 -12.20
N VAL A 107 -4.99 19.15 -11.88
CA VAL A 107 -4.60 18.16 -10.83
C VAL A 107 -3.49 17.23 -11.33
N PHE A 108 -3.51 16.87 -12.62
CA PHE A 108 -2.59 15.91 -13.23
C PHE A 108 -1.91 16.53 -14.46
N PRO A 109 -1.00 17.51 -14.26
CA PRO A 109 -0.32 18.15 -15.38
C PRO A 109 0.49 17.15 -16.18
N ASN A 110 0.70 17.46 -17.47
CA ASN A 110 1.63 16.69 -18.27
C ASN A 110 3.05 16.97 -17.78
N ARG A 111 3.79 15.90 -17.51
CA ARG A 111 5.20 15.99 -17.14
C ARG A 111 6.07 16.64 -18.23
N GLU A 112 5.59 16.69 -19.47
CA GLU A 112 6.23 17.37 -20.60
C GLU A 112 5.98 18.89 -20.66
N ASP A 113 4.98 19.41 -19.93
CA ASP A 113 4.69 20.86 -19.91
C ASP A 113 5.67 21.64 -18.98
N ASP A 114 6.46 20.95 -18.14
CA ASP A 114 7.42 21.55 -17.18
C ASP A 114 8.87 21.64 -17.71
N ASP A 115 9.22 20.92 -18.79
CA ASP A 115 10.60 20.88 -19.32
C ASP A 115 10.91 22.01 -20.33
N ASP A 116 9.91 22.83 -20.70
CA ASP A 116 10.03 23.89 -21.72
C ASP A 116 10.21 25.31 -21.14
N GLU A 117 10.17 25.52 -19.82
CA GLU A 117 10.29 26.87 -19.20
C GLU A 117 11.71 27.28 -18.75
N ASP A 118 12.73 26.41 -18.86
CA ASP A 118 14.11 26.70 -18.39
C ASP A 118 15.15 26.89 -19.52
N LEU A 119 14.73 27.31 -20.72
CA LEU A 119 15.63 27.65 -21.83
C LEU A 119 15.40 29.06 -22.37
N ASP A 120 15.76 30.09 -21.59
CA ASP A 120 16.05 31.46 -22.07
C ASP A 120 17.36 32.01 -21.48
#